data_AF-A0A1I7ZYS7-F1
#
_entry.id   AF-A0A1I7ZYS7-F1
#
_cell.length_a   1.000
_cell.length_b   1.000
_cell.length_c   1.000
_cell.angle_alpha   90.00
_cell.angle_beta   90.00
_cell.angle_gamma   90.00
#
_symmetry.space_group_name_H-M   'P 1'
#
loop_
_entity.id
_entity.type
_entity.pdbx_description
1 polymer ?
#
loop_
_entity_poly.entity_id
_entity_poly.type
_entity_poly.pdbx_seq_one_letter_code
_entity_poly.pdbx_strand_id
1 'polypeptide(L)' 'MDCKSRLGQFDACCTWHDRCYDWQLGRNQCDDGFCYCLAQAARGSWACEKVDAPAFCRAVKMFGARAYRRAGK' A
#
# COMPACT_ATOMS: atom_id res chain seq x y z
N MET A 1 -14.40 5.99 2.92
CA MET A 1 -13.58 4.81 3.29
C MET A 1 -14.46 3.90 4.11
N ASP A 2 -14.91 2.83 3.48
CA ASP A 2 -15.82 1.85 4.08
C ASP A 2 -15.06 0.74 4.82
N CYS A 3 -13.73 0.84 4.83
CA CYS A 3 -12.82 -0.08 5.51
C CYS A 3 -12.40 0.36 6.93
N LYS A 4 -13.29 1.03 7.68
CA LYS A 4 -12.96 1.56 9.03
C LYS A 4 -12.44 0.49 10.01
N SER A 5 -12.98 -0.72 9.96
CA SER A 5 -12.58 -1.83 10.85
C SER A 5 -11.22 -2.45 10.51
N ARG A 6 -10.62 -2.09 9.38
CA ARG A 6 -9.34 -2.65 8.89
C ARG A 6 -8.23 -1.61 8.82
N LEU A 7 -8.47 -0.39 9.33
CA LEU A 7 -7.49 0.71 9.29
C LEU A 7 -6.14 0.29 9.86
N GLY A 8 -6.10 -0.42 10.99
CA GLY A 8 -4.84 -0.88 11.58
C GLY A 8 -4.08 -1.89 10.70
N GLN A 9 -4.79 -2.70 9.90
CA GLN A 9 -4.15 -3.65 8.98
C GLN A 9 -3.60 -2.94 7.75
N PHE A 10 -4.31 -1.93 7.25
CA PHE A 10 -3.82 -1.09 6.14
C PHE A 10 -2.62 -0.24 6.58
N ASP A 11 -2.63 0.27 7.80
CA ASP A 11 -1.53 1.04 8.38
C ASP A 11 -0.24 0.22 8.51
N ALA A 12 -0.35 -1.06 8.88
CA ALA A 12 0.77 -2.00 8.87
C ALA A 12 1.35 -2.18 7.46
N CYS A 13 0.50 -2.20 6.41
CA CYS A 13 0.96 -2.23 5.03
C CYS A 13 1.70 -0.95 4.63
N CYS A 14 1.20 0.22 5.05
CA CYS A 14 1.87 1.51 4.82
C CYS A 14 3.26 1.54 5.48
N THR A 15 3.35 1.13 6.74
CA THR A 15 4.62 1.08 7.48
C THR A 15 5.66 0.22 6.77
N TRP A 16 5.26 -0.94 6.25
CA TRP A 16 6.16 -1.79 5.47
C TRP A 16 6.56 -1.16 4.14
N HIS A 17 5.62 -0.51 3.44
CA HIS A 17 5.86 0.15 2.16
C HIS A 17 6.83 1.31 2.28
N ASP A 18 6.64 2.17 3.28
CA ASP A 18 7.54 3.29 3.57
C ASP A 18 8.95 2.80 3.90
N ARG A 19 9.08 1.74 4.72
CA ARG A 19 10.39 1.14 5.01
C ARG A 19 11.05 0.54 3.76
N CYS A 20 10.26 -0.07 2.88
CA CYS A 20 10.75 -0.58 1.60
C CYS A 20 11.26 0.56 0.71
N TYR A 21 10.57 1.70 0.72
CA TYR A 21 10.99 2.94 0.05
C TYR A 21 12.28 3.49 0.68
N ASP A 22 12.39 3.58 1.99
CA ASP A 22 13.60 4.06 2.69
C ASP A 22 14.83 3.19 2.35
N TRP A 23 14.63 1.88 2.26
CA TRP A 23 15.67 0.93 1.87
C TRP A 23 15.97 0.86 0.38
N GLN A 24 15.23 1.61 -0.44
CA GLN A 24 15.42 1.67 -1.88
C GLN A 24 15.43 0.28 -2.55
N LEU A 25 14.55 -0.63 -2.11
CA LEU A 25 14.49 -2.01 -2.62
C LEU A 25 13.88 -2.13 -4.03
N GLY A 26 13.61 -1.01 -4.68
CA GLY A 26 12.97 -0.93 -5.99
C GLY A 26 11.49 -0.59 -5.87
N ARG A 27 11.08 0.52 -6.49
CA ARG A 27 9.70 1.03 -6.41
C ARG A 27 8.64 -0.03 -6.76
N ASN A 28 8.82 -0.72 -7.88
CA ASN A 28 7.84 -1.70 -8.34
C ASN A 28 7.70 -2.86 -7.33
N GLN A 29 8.82 -3.34 -6.77
CA GLN A 29 8.81 -4.37 -5.73
C GLN A 29 8.06 -3.90 -4.48
N CYS A 30 8.33 -2.67 -4.03
CA CYS A 30 7.64 -2.10 -2.88
C CYS A 30 6.14 -1.91 -3.14
N ASP A 31 5.76 -1.34 -4.29
CA ASP A 31 4.36 -1.10 -4.64
C ASP A 31 3.59 -2.43 -4.81
N ASP A 32 4.19 -3.46 -5.41
CA ASP A 32 3.56 -4.77 -5.56
C ASP A 32 3.41 -5.48 -4.22
N GLY A 33 4.40 -5.40 -3.34
CA GLY A 33 4.30 -5.94 -1.97
C GLY A 33 3.23 -5.23 -1.14
N PHE A 34 3.11 -3.91 -1.28
CA PHE A 34 2.04 -3.14 -0.66
C PHE A 34 0.66 -3.55 -1.18
N CYS A 35 0.50 -3.68 -2.49
CA CYS A 35 -0.74 -4.16 -3.10
C CYS A 35 -1.14 -5.55 -2.60
N TYR A 36 -0.18 -6.47 -2.46
CA TYR A 36 -0.42 -7.79 -1.89
C TYR A 36 -0.88 -7.69 -0.42
N CYS A 37 -0.18 -6.89 0.39
CA CYS A 37 -0.54 -6.68 1.79
C CYS A 37 -1.96 -6.15 1.95
N LEU A 38 -2.33 -5.13 1.17
CA LEU A 38 -3.69 -4.56 1.17
C LEU A 38 -4.75 -5.59 0.79
N ALA A 39 -4.47 -6.45 -0.20
CA ALA A 39 -5.38 -7.51 -0.60
C ALA A 39 -5.61 -8.52 0.54
N GLN A 40 -4.59 -8.82 1.34
CA GLN A 40 -4.72 -9.68 2.53
C GLN A 40 -5.51 -8.97 3.64
N ALA A 41 -5.17 -7.71 3.94
CA ALA A 41 -5.83 -6.90 4.96
C ALA A 41 -7.32 -6.67 4.67
N ALA A 42 -7.68 -6.60 3.38
CA ALA A 42 -9.05 -6.40 2.95
C ALA A 42 -9.95 -7.64 3.10
N ARG A 43 -9.37 -8.85 3.24
CA ARG A 43 -10.12 -10.12 3.18
C ARG A 43 -11.29 -10.16 4.16
N GLY A 44 -12.42 -10.64 3.66
CA GLY A 44 -13.67 -10.76 4.43
C GLY A 44 -14.45 -9.46 4.54
N SER A 45 -14.09 -8.43 3.76
CA SER A 45 -14.89 -7.22 3.59
C SER A 45 -15.02 -6.87 2.12
N TRP A 46 -16.23 -6.98 1.58
CA TRP A 46 -16.49 -6.71 0.16
C TRP A 46 -16.04 -5.29 -0.24
N ALA A 47 -16.37 -4.29 0.58
CA ALA A 47 -16.00 -2.90 0.29
C ALA A 47 -14.47 -2.70 0.30
N CYS A 48 -13.77 -3.29 1.27
CA CYS A 48 -12.31 -3.22 1.32
C CYS A 48 -11.66 -3.91 0.10
N GLU A 49 -12.15 -5.10 -0.25
CA GLU A 49 -11.57 -5.92 -1.31
C GLU A 49 -11.79 -5.33 -2.71
N LYS A 50 -12.97 -4.75 -2.94
CA LYS A 50 -13.37 -4.27 -4.27
C LYS A 50 -13.10 -2.79 -4.49
N VAL A 51 -13.04 -1.99 -3.43
CA VAL A 51 -12.93 -0.53 -3.52
C VAL A 51 -11.61 -0.04 -2.94
N ASP A 52 -11.44 -0.11 -1.61
CA ASP A 52 -10.38 0.60 -0.92
C ASP A 52 -8.98 0.02 -1.22
N ALA A 53 -8.76 -1.30 -1.07
CA ALA A 53 -7.45 -1.91 -1.36
C ALA A 53 -7.00 -1.70 -2.81
N PRO A 54 -7.85 -1.94 -3.85
CA PRO A 54 -7.48 -1.64 -5.23
C PRO A 54 -7.21 -0.15 -5.48
N ALA A 55 -7.95 0.75 -4.84
CA ALA A 55 -7.75 2.19 -4.99
C ALA A 55 -6.39 2.64 -4.45
N PHE A 56 -6.02 2.22 -3.24
CA PHE A 56 -4.71 2.55 -2.67
C PHE A 56 -3.55 1.92 -3.45
N CYS A 57 -3.68 0.66 -3.87
CA CYS A 57 -2.70 0.00 -4.73
C CYS A 57 -2.45 0.80 -6.02
N ARG A 58 -3.52 1.26 -6.70
CA ARG A 58 -3.37 2.12 -7.88
C ARG A 58 -2.73 3.46 -7.56
N ALA A 59 -3.07 4.07 -6.42
CA ALA A 59 -2.55 5.37 -6.03
C ALA A 59 -1.01 5.34 -5.86
N VAL A 60 -0.46 4.34 -5.17
CA VAL A 60 1.01 4.26 -4.99
C VAL A 60 1.72 3.99 -6.32
N LYS A 61 1.16 3.15 -7.20
CA LYS A 61 1.75 2.89 -8.52
C LYS A 61 1.75 4.13 -9.43
N MET A 62 0.68 4.92 -9.38
CA MET A 62 0.52 6.10 -10.23
C MET A 62 1.32 7.31 -9.71
N PHE A 63 1.34 7.52 -8.39
CA PHE A 63 1.86 8.75 -7.78
C PHE A 63 3.11 8.56 -6.91
N GLY A 64 3.45 7.32 -6.54
CA GLY A 64 4.54 6.99 -5.61
C GLY A 64 5.95 7.24 -6.14
N ALA A 65 6.11 7.46 -7.46
CA ALA A 65 7.42 7.69 -8.09
C ALA A 65 8.25 8.80 -7.42
N ARG A 66 7.59 9.92 -7.09
CA ARG A 66 8.27 11.05 -6.46
C ARG A 66 8.57 10.78 -4.98
N ALA A 67 7.70 10.05 -4.29
CA ALA A 67 7.91 9.67 -2.89
C ALA A 67 9.10 8.70 -2.77
N TYR A 68 9.15 7.66 -3.60
CA TYR A 68 10.25 6.71 -3.66
C TYR A 68 11.61 7.39 -3.85
N ARG A 69 11.71 8.30 -4.83
CA ARG A 69 12.96 9.05 -5.09
C ARG A 69 13.38 9.99 -3.96
N ARG A 70 12.45 10.41 -3.09
CA ARG A 70 12.78 11.26 -1.94
C ARG A 70 13.21 10.45 -0.73
N ALA A 71 12.67 9.26 -0.54
CA ALA A 71 13.02 8.38 0.57
C ALA A 71 14.50 7.94 0.52
N GLY A 72 15.06 7.79 -0.69
CA GLY A 72 16.47 7.41 -0.88
C GLY A 72 17.47 8.57 -0.87
N LYS A 73 17.09 9.75 -0.38
CA LYS A 73 17.97 10.92 -0.24
C LYS A 73 18.28 11.16 1.22
#